data_AF-A0A7J6SD88-F1
#
_entry.id   AF-A0A7J6SD88-F1
#
_cell.length_a   1.000
_cell.length_b   1.000
_cell.length_c   1.000
_cell.angle_alpha   90.00
_cell.angle_beta   90.00
_cell.angle_gamma   90.00
#
_symmetry.space_group_name_H-M   'P 1'
#
loop_
_entity.id
_entity.type
_entity.pdbx_description
1 polymer ?
#
loop_
_entity_poly.entity_id
_entity_poly.type
_entity_poly.pdbx_seq_one_letter_code
_entity_poly.pdbx_strand_id
1 'polypeptide(L)'
;MHGGLSPELNSMDQIKRILRPTDVPDTGLLCDLLWSDPEQDISGWGENDRGVSFTFGADIVQACLRKHDLDLICRAHQVVEDGYEFFAKRQLVTLFSAPNYCGEF
;
A
#
# COMPACT_ATOMS: atom_id res chain seq x y z
N MET A 1 3.35 5.55 -2.18
CA MET A 1 2.09 5.53 -2.98
C MET A 1 0.91 5.88 -2.07
N HIS A 2 -0.34 5.88 -2.53
CA HIS A 2 -1.50 6.10 -1.64
C HIS A 2 -1.88 4.81 -0.91
N GLY A 3 -2.23 3.78 -1.67
CA GLY A 3 -2.55 2.42 -1.21
C GLY A 3 -1.29 1.68 -0.80
N GLY A 4 -0.90 0.64 -1.53
CA GLY A 4 0.27 -0.13 -1.16
C GLY A 4 0.90 -0.83 -2.35
N LEU A 5 1.36 -2.05 -2.12
CA LEU A 5 2.02 -2.86 -3.14
C LEU A 5 1.00 -3.62 -3.99
N SER A 6 1.45 -4.13 -5.14
CA SER A 6 0.66 -5.00 -6.02
C SER A 6 1.39 -6.32 -6.26
N PRO A 7 0.69 -7.47 -6.33
CA PRO A 7 1.28 -8.72 -6.79
C PRO A 7 1.77 -8.63 -8.24
N GLU A 8 1.26 -7.68 -9.02
CA GLU A 8 1.67 -7.43 -10.40
C GLU A 8 2.88 -6.50 -10.52
N LEU A 9 3.31 -5.84 -9.43
CA LEU A 9 4.45 -4.93 -9.44
C LEU A 9 5.78 -5.71 -9.45
N ASN A 10 6.27 -5.94 -10.66
CA ASN A 10 7.52 -6.63 -10.91
C ASN A 10 8.68 -5.69 -11.24
N SER A 11 8.39 -4.53 -11.83
CA SER A 11 9.34 -3.49 -12.19
C SER A 11 8.70 -2.12 -12.04
N MET A 12 9.48 -1.14 -11.57
CA MET A 12 9.05 0.26 -11.50
C MET A 12 8.72 0.83 -12.89
N ASP A 13 9.23 0.24 -13.98
CA ASP A 13 8.88 0.65 -15.32
C ASP A 13 7.41 0.36 -15.68
N GLN A 14 6.76 -0.60 -15.02
CA GLN A 14 5.32 -0.82 -15.20
C GLN A 14 4.52 0.41 -14.78
N ILE A 15 4.90 1.06 -13.68
CA ILE A 15 4.27 2.31 -13.22
C ILE A 15 4.50 3.44 -14.22
N LYS A 16 5.74 3.59 -14.73
CA LYS A 16 6.09 4.64 -15.71
C LYS A 16 5.33 4.50 -17.03
N ARG A 17 4.89 3.29 -17.38
CA ARG A 17 4.18 2.99 -18.64
C ARG A 17 2.67 3.19 -18.55
N ILE A 18 2.12 3.50 -17.37
CA ILE A 18 0.70 3.86 -17.23
C ILE A 18 0.45 5.16 -17.99
N LEU A 19 -0.29 5.05 -19.09
CA LEU A 19 -0.65 6.20 -19.92
C LEU A 19 -1.68 7.06 -19.20
N ARG A 20 -1.56 8.39 -19.38
CA ARG A 20 -2.49 9.37 -18.84
C ARG A 20 -3.14 10.15 -20.00
N PRO A 21 -4.44 10.51 -19.92
CA PRO A 21 -5.35 10.22 -18.80
C PRO A 21 -5.79 8.75 -18.77
N THR A 22 -6.11 8.25 -17.58
CA THR A 22 -6.70 6.92 -17.37
C THR A 22 -7.61 6.98 -16.15
N ASP A 23 -8.70 6.22 -16.18
CA ASP A 23 -9.47 5.93 -14.97
C ASP A 23 -8.75 4.88 -14.11
N VAL A 24 -9.16 4.77 -12.85
CA VAL A 24 -8.69 3.71 -11.96
C VAL A 24 -9.51 2.45 -12.27
N PRO A 25 -8.88 1.34 -12.68
CA PRO A 25 -9.59 0.09 -12.94
C PRO A 25 -10.04 -0.58 -11.64
N ASP A 26 -10.99 -1.52 -11.74
CA ASP A 26 -11.47 -2.30 -10.59
C ASP A 26 -10.42 -3.27 -10.03
N THR A 27 -9.46 -3.69 -10.86
CA THR A 27 -8.38 -4.64 -10.50
C THR A 27 -7.06 -4.29 -11.19
N GLY A 28 -5.99 -4.96 -10.75
CA GLY A 28 -4.66 -4.89 -11.35
C GLY A 28 -3.80 -3.76 -10.79
N LEU A 29 -2.61 -3.61 -11.36
CA LEU A 29 -1.54 -2.75 -10.81
C LEU A 29 -2.01 -1.36 -10.34
N LEU A 30 -2.72 -0.59 -11.17
CA LEU A 30 -3.13 0.77 -10.78
C LEU A 30 -4.14 0.77 -9.63
N CYS A 31 -5.07 -0.19 -9.60
CA CYS A 31 -6.00 -0.37 -8.49
C CYS A 31 -5.22 -0.64 -7.20
N ASP A 32 -4.30 -1.61 -7.23
CA ASP A 32 -3.57 -2.03 -6.04
C ASP A 32 -2.66 -0.94 -5.46
N LEU A 33 -1.99 -0.15 -6.31
CA LEU A 33 -1.17 0.98 -5.87
C LEU A 33 -1.99 2.05 -5.11
N LEU A 34 -3.31 2.05 -5.27
CA LEU A 34 -4.25 2.98 -4.65
C LEU A 34 -5.06 2.35 -3.51
N TRP A 35 -5.30 1.04 -3.52
CA TRP A 35 -6.28 0.39 -2.64
C TRP A 35 -5.74 -0.72 -1.74
N SER A 36 -4.52 -1.23 -1.94
CA SER A 36 -3.99 -2.29 -1.09
C SER A 36 -3.54 -1.77 0.28
N ASP A 37 -3.60 -2.64 1.30
CA ASP A 37 -3.26 -2.31 2.68
C ASP A 37 -2.24 -3.29 3.30
N PRO A 38 -1.31 -2.82 4.14
CA PRO A 38 -0.55 -3.70 5.00
C PRO A 38 -1.46 -4.30 6.09
N GLU A 39 -1.26 -5.57 6.40
CA GLU A 39 -2.01 -6.27 7.46
C GLU A 39 -1.06 -7.02 8.39
N GLN A 40 -1.35 -6.95 9.70
CA GLN A 40 -0.60 -7.70 10.70
C GLN A 40 -1.00 -9.18 10.65
N ASP A 41 -0.10 -10.06 11.10
CA ASP A 41 -0.37 -11.49 11.24
C ASP A 41 -0.68 -12.30 9.96
N ILE A 42 -0.52 -11.71 8.78
CA ILE A 42 -0.53 -12.43 7.50
C ILE A 42 0.87 -12.58 6.90
N SER A 43 1.05 -13.61 6.07
CA SER A 43 2.22 -13.79 5.21
C SER A 43 1.76 -13.81 3.76
N GLY A 44 2.48 -13.11 2.89
CA GLY A 44 2.15 -13.03 1.48
C GLY A 44 1.01 -12.04 1.22
N TRP A 45 0.07 -12.44 0.37
CA TRP A 45 -1.10 -11.65 -0.03
C TRP A 45 -2.38 -12.23 0.59
N GLY A 46 -3.27 -11.35 1.05
CA GLY A 46 -4.57 -11.70 1.61
C GLY A 46 -5.73 -10.99 0.90
N GLU A 47 -6.95 -11.40 1.23
CA GLU A 47 -8.17 -10.69 0.82
C GLU A 47 -8.29 -9.38 1.61
N ASN A 48 -8.76 -8.32 0.95
CA ASN A 48 -8.97 -7.04 1.61
C ASN A 48 -10.43 -6.87 2.02
N ASP A 49 -10.67 -6.58 3.30
CA ASP A 49 -12.00 -6.33 3.87
C ASP A 49 -12.75 -5.16 3.21
N ARG A 50 -12.04 -4.30 2.47
CA ARG A 50 -12.65 -3.25 1.63
C ARG A 50 -13.41 -3.80 0.42
N GLY A 51 -13.26 -5.09 0.11
CA GLY A 51 -13.84 -5.72 -1.08
C GLY A 51 -13.14 -5.35 -2.39
N VAL A 52 -11.96 -4.71 -2.32
CA VAL A 52 -11.16 -4.29 -3.47
C VAL A 52 -9.67 -4.46 -3.17
N SER A 53 -8.90 -4.87 -4.19
CA SER A 53 -7.46 -5.15 -4.07
C SER A 53 -7.15 -6.19 -2.98
N PHE A 54 -5.95 -6.11 -2.39
CA PHE A 54 -5.37 -7.12 -1.51
C PHE A 54 -4.84 -6.51 -0.22
N THR A 55 -4.68 -7.34 0.80
CA THR A 55 -3.78 -7.06 1.92
C THR A 55 -2.42 -7.71 1.68
N PHE A 56 -1.37 -7.19 2.33
CA PHE A 56 -0.03 -7.76 2.22
C PHE A 56 0.76 -7.76 3.53
N GLY A 57 1.51 -8.84 3.73
CA GLY A 57 2.34 -9.05 4.92
C GLY A 57 3.68 -8.32 4.90
N ALA A 58 4.37 -8.36 6.05
CA ALA A 58 5.70 -7.77 6.21
C ALA A 58 6.77 -8.41 5.32
N ASP A 59 6.59 -9.67 4.93
CA ASP A 59 7.45 -10.39 4.00
C ASP A 59 7.39 -9.80 2.58
N ILE A 60 6.20 -9.37 2.14
CA ILE A 60 6.02 -8.69 0.85
C ILE A 60 6.71 -7.32 0.84
N VAL A 61 6.57 -6.54 1.92
CA VAL A 61 7.28 -5.26 2.08
C VAL A 61 8.79 -5.46 1.97
N GLN A 62 9.32 -6.41 2.75
CA GLN A 62 10.74 -6.72 2.75
C GLN A 62 11.26 -7.19 1.39
N ALA A 63 10.50 -8.05 0.71
CA ALA A 63 10.86 -8.55 -0.62
C ALA A 63 10.89 -7.41 -1.65
N CYS A 64 9.88 -6.53 -1.64
CA CYS A 64 9.80 -5.38 -2.53
C CYS A 64 10.99 -4.43 -2.34
N LEU A 65 11.28 -4.05 -1.09
CA LEU A 65 12.38 -3.14 -0.76
C LEU A 65 13.73 -3.71 -1.20
N ARG A 66 14.01 -4.99 -0.89
CA ARG A 66 15.24 -5.66 -1.34
C ARG A 66 15.34 -5.73 -2.86
N LYS A 67 14.24 -6.05 -3.55
CA LYS A 67 14.21 -6.20 -5.01
C LYS A 67 14.51 -4.88 -5.73
N HIS A 68 14.08 -3.77 -5.15
CA HIS A 68 14.17 -2.45 -5.77
C HIS A 68 15.24 -1.56 -5.15
N ASP A 69 16.06 -2.08 -4.23
CA ASP A 69 17.10 -1.35 -3.51
C ASP A 69 16.57 -0.07 -2.85
N LEU A 70 15.52 -0.24 -2.04
CA LEU A 70 14.81 0.83 -1.33
C LEU A 70 14.85 0.59 0.17
N ASP A 71 14.78 1.68 0.94
CA ASP A 71 14.81 1.62 2.41
C ASP A 71 13.42 1.64 3.05
N LEU A 72 12.46 2.34 2.45
CA LEU A 72 11.18 2.66 3.08
C LEU A 72 10.04 2.76 2.06
N ILE A 73 8.88 2.18 2.40
CA ILE A 73 7.61 2.48 1.74
C ILE A 73 6.88 3.54 2.56
N CYS A 74 6.56 4.67 1.94
CA CYS A 74 5.68 5.69 2.53
C CYS A 74 4.31 5.63 1.84
N ARG A 75 3.24 5.50 2.64
CA ARG A 75 1.85 5.39 2.16
C ARG A 75 0.82 6.08 3.06
N ALA A 76 -0.47 6.05 2.68
CA ALA A 76 -1.56 6.73 3.40
C ALA A 76 -2.77 5.80 3.62
N HIS A 77 -3.97 6.15 3.13
CA HIS A 77 -5.20 5.33 3.04
C HIS A 77 -5.87 4.81 4.33
N GLN A 78 -5.12 4.37 5.33
CA GLN A 78 -5.65 3.93 6.64
C GLN A 78 -5.57 5.07 7.66
N VAL A 79 -6.65 5.27 8.40
CA VAL A 79 -6.67 6.13 9.59
C VAL A 79 -5.81 5.44 10.65
N VAL A 80 -4.89 6.18 11.26
CA VAL A 80 -4.01 5.71 12.32
C VAL A 80 -4.00 6.73 13.46
N GLU A 81 -3.95 6.26 14.70
CA GLU A 81 -4.21 7.05 15.92
C GLU A 81 -3.32 8.30 16.02
N ASP A 82 -2.01 8.14 15.84
CA ASP A 82 -1.04 9.24 15.95
C ASP A 82 -0.84 10.03 14.65
N GLY A 83 -1.67 9.78 13.62
CA GLY A 83 -1.49 10.31 12.27
C GLY A 83 -0.28 9.73 11.52
N TYR A 84 0.51 8.86 12.15
CA TYR A 84 1.49 8.01 11.51
C TYR A 84 1.62 6.65 12.22
N GLU A 85 1.94 5.60 11.49
CA GLU A 85 2.20 4.28 12.06
C GLU A 85 3.27 3.53 11.26
N PHE A 86 4.19 2.86 11.95
CA PHE A 86 5.21 2.03 11.31
C PHE A 86 4.80 0.56 11.24
N PHE A 87 5.12 -0.07 10.12
CA PHE A 87 4.93 -1.48 9.86
C PHE A 87 6.25 -2.15 9.40
N ALA A 88 6.29 -3.48 9.44
CA ALA A 88 7.42 -4.30 8.96
C ALA A 88 8.79 -3.83 9.47
N LYS A 89 8.97 -3.71 10.80
CA LYS A 89 10.21 -3.21 11.43
C LYS A 89 10.64 -1.82 10.90
N ARG A 90 9.65 -0.91 10.76
CA ARG A 90 9.83 0.47 10.28
C ARG A 90 10.21 0.60 8.80
N GLN A 91 10.01 -0.46 8.02
CA GLN A 91 10.26 -0.47 6.59
C GLN A 91 9.04 0.00 5.77
N LEU A 92 7.89 0.16 6.41
CA LEU A 92 6.74 0.86 5.86
C LEU A 92 6.20 1.85 6.90
N VAL A 93 5.76 3.02 6.43
CA VAL A 93 5.05 4.01 7.24
C VAL A 93 3.73 4.40 6.58
N THR A 94 2.66 4.34 7.35
CA THR A 94 1.35 4.91 7.01
C THR A 94 1.29 6.32 7.58
N LEU A 95 0.88 7.29 6.76
CA LEU A 95 0.67 8.69 7.13
C LEU A 95 -0.80 9.06 6.90
N PHE A 96 -1.44 9.64 7.91
CA PHE A 96 -2.80 10.12 7.84
C PHE A 96 -2.88 11.54 8.41
N SER A 97 -3.24 12.51 7.58
CA SER A 97 -3.10 13.95 7.89
C SER A 97 -4.43 14.68 8.11
N ALA A 98 -5.54 13.96 8.20
CA ALA A 98 -6.85 14.52 8.52
C ALA A 98 -7.20 14.24 10.00
N PRO A 99 -6.94 15.18 10.92
CA PRO A 99 -7.26 15.00 12.33
C PRO A 99 -8.77 15.02 12.56
N ASN A 100 -9.24 14.32 13.60
CA ASN A 100 -10.67 14.18 13.91
C ASN A 100 -11.45 13.66 12.68
N TYR A 101 -10.96 12.59 12.07
CA TYR A 101 -11.47 12.13 10.78
C TYR A 101 -12.95 11.76 10.92
N CYS A 102 -13.79 12.34 10.06
CA CYS A 102 -15.25 12.25 10.14
C CYS A 102 -15.88 12.65 11.49
N GLY A 103 -15.13 13.26 12.41
CA GLY A 103 -15.59 13.56 13.76
C GLY A 103 -15.55 12.37 14.74
N GLU A 104 -14.92 11.26 14.34
CA GLU A 104 -14.97 9.97 15.06
C GLU A 104 -13.58 9.45 15.49
N PHE A 105 -12.49 9.95 14.88
CA PHE A 105 -11.11 9.48 15.09
C PHE A 105 -10.12 10.61 15.37
#